data_AF-A0A8E0S0H9-F1
#
_entry.id   AF-A0A8E0S0H9-F1
#
_cell.length_a   1.000
_cell.length_b   1.000
_cell.length_c   1.000
_cell.angle_alpha   90.00
_cell.angle_beta   90.00
_cell.angle_gamma   90.00
#
_symmetry.space_group_name_H-M   'P 1'
#
loop_
_entity.id
_entity.type
_entity.pdbx_description
1 polymer ?
#
loop_
_entity_poly.entity_id
_entity_poly.type
_entity_poly.pdbx_seq_one_letter_code
_entity_poly.pdbx_strand_id
1 'polypeptide(L)'
;MTLVVQLERLNRELNQYLAHVLQYANEIAQEHGVAPLEQASDFKQRCDEDSYEIVTRMKSVQSQRLQNLKNMELITKLTGLLVQVRSLTEQDNATYGFSSLQDSLRDIKSSVHASNVQTFENCVEICVHHTLSGLCTLSNLNSFLYTHPNHMQYL
;
A
#
# COMPACT_ATOMS: atom_id res chain seq x y z
N MET A 1 -1.83 -30.00 11.03
CA MET A 1 -1.08 -28.82 11.50
C MET A 1 0.34 -28.70 10.93
N THR A 2 0.91 -29.77 10.33
CA THR A 2 2.26 -29.77 9.73
C THR A 2 2.37 -29.07 8.37
N LEU A 3 1.32 -29.18 7.53
CA LEU A 3 1.26 -28.55 6.20
C LEU A 3 1.30 -27.01 6.26
N VAL A 4 0.56 -26.41 7.19
CA VAL A 4 0.53 -24.95 7.38
C VAL A 4 1.91 -24.44 7.81
N VAL A 5 2.57 -25.13 8.74
CA VAL A 5 3.92 -24.78 9.20
C VAL A 5 4.96 -24.92 8.07
N GLN A 6 4.84 -25.95 7.22
CA GLN A 6 5.71 -26.12 6.05
C GLN A 6 5.47 -25.05 4.99
N LEU A 7 4.22 -24.68 4.72
CA LEU A 7 3.85 -23.58 3.83
C LEU A 7 4.39 -22.24 4.34
N GLU A 8 4.24 -21.95 5.63
CA GLU A 8 4.84 -20.75 6.24
C GLU A 8 6.36 -20.74 6.13
N ARG A 9 7.01 -21.90 6.34
CA ARG A 9 8.47 -21.99 6.20
C ARG A 9 8.90 -21.72 4.77
N LEU A 10 8.25 -22.35 3.80
CA LEU A 10 8.54 -22.16 2.38
C LEU A 10 8.29 -20.69 1.96
N ASN A 11 7.23 -20.07 2.47
CA ASN A 11 6.93 -18.66 2.22
C ASN A 11 8.03 -17.75 2.79
N ARG A 12 8.51 -18.01 4.02
CA ARG A 12 9.65 -17.30 4.61
C ARG A 12 10.93 -17.45 3.78
N GLU A 13 11.26 -18.69 3.38
CA GLU A 13 12.42 -18.98 2.54
C GLU A 13 12.32 -18.26 1.19
N LEU A 14 11.16 -18.31 0.53
CA LEU A 14 10.92 -17.64 -0.75
C LEU A 14 11.07 -16.12 -0.65
N ASN A 15 10.51 -15.50 0.40
CA ASN A 15 10.67 -14.06 0.64
C ASN A 15 12.13 -13.67 0.84
N GLN A 16 12.91 -14.51 1.53
CA GLN A 16 14.34 -14.27 1.71
C GLN A 16 15.11 -14.32 0.37
N TYR A 17 14.83 -15.31 -0.48
CA TYR A 17 15.43 -15.37 -1.81
C TYR A 17 15.03 -14.19 -2.70
N LEU A 18 13.76 -13.78 -2.68
CA LEU A 18 13.28 -12.62 -3.44
C LEU A 18 13.96 -11.33 -2.97
N ALA A 19 14.16 -11.14 -1.66
CA ALA A 19 14.88 -10.00 -1.12
C ALA A 19 16.33 -9.94 -1.62
N HIS A 20 17.02 -11.08 -1.68
CA HIS A 20 18.40 -11.15 -2.19
C HIS A 20 18.47 -10.86 -3.71
N VAL A 21 17.52 -11.39 -4.49
CA VAL A 21 17.44 -11.11 -5.93
C VAL A 21 17.21 -9.61 -6.18
N LEU A 22 16.32 -8.99 -5.39
CA LEU A 22 16.06 -7.56 -5.52
C LEU A 22 17.26 -6.72 -5.12
N GLN A 23 17.97 -7.09 -4.05
CA GLN A 23 19.21 -6.41 -3.66
C GLN A 23 20.21 -6.41 -4.83
N TYR A 24 20.42 -7.56 -5.46
CA TYR A 24 21.33 -7.69 -6.60
C TYR A 24 20.86 -6.87 -7.81
N ALA A 25 19.56 -6.88 -8.10
CA ALA A 25 18.99 -6.05 -9.17
C ALA A 25 19.17 -4.55 -8.90
N ASN A 26 19.08 -4.12 -7.64
CA ASN A 26 19.30 -2.73 -7.23
C ASN A 26 20.76 -2.31 -7.30
N GLU A 27 21.70 -3.20 -6.97
CA GLU A 27 23.14 -2.98 -7.16
C GLU A 27 23.44 -2.71 -8.65
N ILE A 28 22.91 -3.55 -9.54
CA ILE A 28 23.05 -3.37 -10.99
C ILE A 28 22.37 -2.07 -11.45
N ALA A 29 21.15 -1.78 -10.98
CA ALA A 29 20.43 -0.57 -11.35
C ALA A 29 21.20 0.69 -10.95
N GLN A 30 21.77 0.71 -9.74
CA GLN A 30 22.59 1.81 -9.23
C GLN A 30 23.86 2.02 -10.08
N GLU A 31 24.56 0.95 -10.48
CA GLU A 31 25.71 1.03 -11.38
C GLU A 31 25.35 1.67 -12.74
N HIS A 32 24.11 1.48 -13.19
CA HIS A 32 23.61 1.98 -14.48
C HIS A 32 22.81 3.29 -14.35
N GLY A 33 22.72 3.89 -13.15
CA GLY A 33 21.96 5.11 -12.91
C GLY A 33 20.44 4.97 -13.06
N VAL A 34 19.92 3.74 -12.95
CA VAL A 34 18.50 3.42 -13.02
C VAL A 34 17.90 3.45 -11.61
N ALA A 35 16.63 3.88 -11.49
CA ALA A 35 15.92 3.88 -10.22
C ALA A 35 15.83 2.46 -9.63
N PRO A 36 16.03 2.28 -8.31
CA PRO A 36 15.91 0.97 -7.66
C PRO A 36 14.50 0.38 -7.82
N LEU A 37 14.45 -0.94 -7.97
CA LEU A 37 13.25 -1.72 -7.79
C LEU A 37 12.88 -1.75 -6.29
N GLU A 38 11.64 -1.45 -5.97
CA GLU A 38 11.14 -1.38 -4.60
C GLU A 38 10.52 -2.68 -4.10
N GLN A 39 10.72 -3.00 -2.81
CA GLN A 39 9.92 -4.00 -2.11
C GLN A 39 8.59 -3.42 -1.63
N ALA A 40 7.62 -4.31 -1.44
CA ALA A 40 6.36 -4.00 -0.75
C ALA A 40 6.59 -3.38 0.65
N SER A 41 7.63 -3.83 1.37
CA SER A 41 8.01 -3.30 2.69
C SER A 41 8.49 -1.86 2.61
N ASP A 42 9.27 -1.53 1.59
CA ASP A 42 9.84 -0.20 1.39
C ASP A 42 8.74 0.80 1.04
N PHE A 43 7.79 0.37 0.22
CA PHE A 43 6.59 1.15 -0.11
C PHE A 43 5.80 1.54 1.15
N LYS A 44 5.48 0.55 2.01
CA LYS A 44 4.71 0.81 3.23
C LYS A 44 5.47 1.69 4.19
N GLN A 45 6.76 1.43 4.40
CA GLN A 45 7.60 2.25 5.29
C GLN A 45 7.60 3.72 4.88
N ARG A 46 7.79 4.03 3.59
CA ARG A 46 7.76 5.42 3.11
C ARG A 46 6.40 6.07 3.31
N CYS A 47 5.31 5.34 3.03
CA CYS A 47 3.97 5.87 3.28
C CYS A 47 3.74 6.16 4.77
N ASP A 48 4.27 5.33 5.66
CA ASP A 48 4.17 5.52 7.10
C ASP A 48 5.00 6.73 7.55
N GLU A 49 6.23 6.91 7.03
CA GLU A 49 7.09 8.08 7.26
C GLU A 49 6.40 9.39 6.80
N ASP A 50 5.89 9.41 5.56
CA ASP A 50 5.13 10.54 5.01
C ASP A 50 3.91 10.89 5.88
N SER A 51 3.17 9.86 6.31
CA SER A 51 2.01 10.04 7.17
C SER A 51 2.39 10.68 8.51
N TYR A 52 3.51 10.25 9.09
CA TYR A 52 4.00 10.76 10.35
C TYR A 52 4.42 12.22 10.23
N GLU A 53 5.09 12.60 9.14
CA GLU A 53 5.43 13.99 8.86
C GLU A 53 4.18 14.87 8.73
N ILE A 54 3.18 14.43 7.96
CA ILE A 54 1.92 15.17 7.75
C ILE A 54 1.23 15.41 9.10
N VAL A 55 1.11 14.37 9.92
CA VAL A 55 0.46 14.46 11.23
C VAL A 55 1.24 15.34 12.20
N THR A 56 2.57 15.27 12.17
CA THR A 56 3.44 16.10 13.00
C THR A 56 3.30 17.58 12.64
N ARG A 57 3.24 17.91 11.34
CA ARG A 57 2.95 19.27 10.86
C ARG A 57 1.54 19.73 11.27
N MET A 58 0.55 18.85 11.28
CA MET A 58 -0.81 19.19 11.75
C MET A 58 -0.88 19.45 13.26
N LYS A 59 -0.14 18.66 14.06
CA LYS A 59 -0.08 18.83 15.52
C LYS A 59 0.46 20.19 15.93
N SER A 60 1.47 20.71 15.24
CA SER A 60 2.02 22.04 15.55
C SER A 60 1.01 23.16 15.30
N VAL A 61 0.11 22.99 14.32
CA VAL A 61 -0.93 23.96 13.96
C VAL A 61 -2.15 23.91 14.89
N GLN A 62 -2.51 22.73 15.43
CA GLN A 62 -3.76 22.51 16.19
C GLN A 62 -3.55 22.18 17.68
N SER A 63 -2.47 22.68 18.30
CA SER A 63 -1.91 22.30 19.62
C SER A 63 -2.88 22.05 20.80
N GLN A 64 -4.13 22.52 20.77
CA GLN A 64 -5.10 22.33 21.87
C GLN A 64 -6.13 21.19 21.67
N ARG A 65 -6.38 20.71 20.44
CA ARG A 65 -7.46 19.71 20.18
C ARG A 65 -6.98 18.26 20.11
N LEU A 66 -5.67 18.03 20.02
CA LEU A 66 -5.07 16.74 19.64
C LEU A 66 -4.31 16.06 20.79
N GLN A 67 -4.91 16.00 21.98
CA GLN A 67 -4.26 15.40 23.16
C GLN A 67 -4.55 13.91 23.38
N ASN A 68 -5.62 13.37 22.77
CA ASN A 68 -5.93 11.96 22.92
C ASN A 68 -4.99 11.10 22.06
N LEU A 69 -4.12 10.34 22.72
CA LEU A 69 -3.10 9.51 22.06
C LEU A 69 -3.71 8.47 21.10
N LYS A 70 -4.85 7.86 21.47
CA LYS A 70 -5.53 6.86 20.62
C LYS A 70 -6.12 7.49 19.36
N ASN A 71 -6.71 8.69 19.50
CA ASN A 71 -7.21 9.41 18.33
C ASN A 71 -6.06 9.86 17.43
N MET A 72 -4.93 10.26 18.00
CA MET A 72 -3.74 10.59 17.22
C MET A 72 -3.16 9.41 16.46
N GLU A 73 -3.10 8.25 17.10
CA GLU A 73 -2.68 7.02 16.45
C GLU A 73 -3.63 6.67 15.29
N LEU A 74 -4.95 6.70 15.52
CA LEU A 74 -5.95 6.45 14.48
C LEU A 74 -5.84 7.46 13.32
N ILE A 75 -5.66 8.75 13.61
CA ILE A 75 -5.43 9.78 12.59
C ILE A 75 -4.19 9.44 11.76
N THR A 76 -3.09 9.05 12.43
CA THR A 76 -1.84 8.70 11.73
C THR A 76 -2.03 7.50 10.81
N LYS A 77 -2.69 6.44 11.29
CA LYS A 77 -2.97 5.27 10.46
C LYS A 77 -3.91 5.60 9.28
N LEU A 78 -4.94 6.42 9.48
CA LEU A 78 -5.83 6.88 8.40
C LEU A 78 -5.10 7.78 7.39
N THR A 79 -4.20 8.65 7.84
CA THR A 79 -3.35 9.44 6.95
C THR A 79 -2.41 8.53 6.16
N GLY A 80 -1.79 7.53 6.79
CA GLY A 80 -0.96 6.53 6.10
C GLY A 80 -1.73 5.75 5.04
N LEU A 81 -2.98 5.36 5.33
CA LEU A 81 -3.86 4.74 4.36
C LEU A 81 -4.11 5.64 3.14
N LEU A 82 -4.35 6.95 3.35
CA LEU A 82 -4.54 7.91 2.27
C LEU A 82 -3.26 8.11 1.44
N VAL A 83 -2.09 8.15 2.08
CA VAL A 83 -0.80 8.21 1.38
C VAL A 83 -0.60 6.96 0.54
N GLN A 84 -0.86 5.77 1.09
CA GLN A 84 -0.77 4.50 0.33
C GLN A 84 -1.71 4.51 -0.89
N VAL A 85 -2.97 4.93 -0.74
CA VAL A 85 -3.91 5.07 -1.87
C VAL A 85 -3.36 6.03 -2.93
N ARG A 86 -2.86 7.19 -2.51
CA ARG A 86 -2.29 8.18 -3.45
C ARG A 86 -1.09 7.61 -4.20
N SER A 87 -0.12 7.04 -3.50
CA SER A 87 1.08 6.47 -4.13
C SER A 87 0.75 5.31 -5.07
N LEU A 88 -0.27 4.51 -4.74
CA LEU A 88 -0.82 3.47 -5.61
C LEU A 88 -1.43 4.02 -6.90
N THR A 89 -2.12 5.16 -6.83
CA THR A 89 -2.72 5.80 -8.01
C THR A 89 -1.67 6.45 -8.94
N GLU A 90 -0.49 6.77 -8.40
CA GLU A 90 0.60 7.43 -9.15
C GLU A 90 1.58 6.42 -9.79
N GLN A 91 1.54 5.14 -9.42
CA GLN A 91 2.44 4.09 -9.93
C GLN A 91 1.74 3.13 -10.91
N ASP A 92 2.28 2.95 -12.12
CA ASP A 92 1.67 2.13 -13.19
C ASP A 92 1.62 0.61 -12.90
N ASN A 93 2.45 0.08 -11.98
CA ASN A 93 2.63 -1.36 -11.75
C ASN A 93 2.57 -1.75 -10.26
N ALA A 94 1.52 -1.35 -9.56
CA ALA A 94 1.48 -1.43 -8.10
C ALA A 94 0.88 -2.72 -7.51
N THR A 95 1.23 -3.90 -8.06
CA THR A 95 0.66 -5.20 -7.61
C THR A 95 0.91 -5.48 -6.12
N TYR A 96 2.01 -4.98 -5.56
CA TYR A 96 2.38 -5.14 -4.14
C TYR A 96 1.69 -4.17 -3.18
N GLY A 97 1.22 -3.02 -3.66
CA GLY A 97 0.59 -2.05 -2.75
C GLY A 97 -0.83 -2.44 -2.36
N PHE A 98 -1.49 -3.33 -3.12
CA PHE A 98 -2.83 -3.84 -2.78
C PHE A 98 -2.83 -4.67 -1.48
N SER A 99 -1.87 -5.59 -1.30
CA SER A 99 -1.77 -6.39 -0.08
C SER A 99 -1.42 -5.51 1.12
N SER A 100 -0.47 -4.58 0.95
CA SER A 100 -0.11 -3.58 1.96
C SER A 100 -1.32 -2.76 2.42
N LEU A 101 -2.15 -2.30 1.48
CA LEU A 101 -3.34 -1.50 1.77
C LEU A 101 -4.40 -2.33 2.51
N GLN A 102 -4.60 -3.58 2.11
CA GLN A 102 -5.54 -4.49 2.77
C GLN A 102 -5.11 -4.82 4.21
N ASP A 103 -3.81 -4.97 4.46
CA ASP A 103 -3.27 -5.15 5.81
C ASP A 103 -3.44 -3.89 6.65
N SER A 104 -3.23 -2.70 6.07
CA SER A 104 -3.49 -1.41 6.74
C SER A 104 -4.97 -1.25 7.12
N LEU A 105 -5.91 -1.62 6.24
CA LEU A 105 -7.34 -1.62 6.56
C LEU A 105 -7.68 -2.53 7.74
N ARG A 106 -7.12 -3.75 7.75
CA ARG A 106 -7.34 -4.72 8.84
C ARG A 106 -6.77 -4.22 10.16
N ASP A 107 -5.56 -3.65 10.15
CA ASP A 107 -4.94 -3.09 11.35
C ASP A 107 -5.76 -1.91 11.91
N ILE A 108 -6.18 -0.97 11.05
CA ILE A 108 -7.01 0.16 11.47
C ILE A 108 -8.32 -0.35 12.07
N LYS A 109 -9.01 -1.27 11.38
CA LYS A 109 -10.27 -1.86 11.86
C LYS A 109 -10.10 -2.48 13.25
N SER A 110 -8.99 -3.18 13.50
CA SER A 110 -8.70 -3.80 14.80
C SER A 110 -8.47 -2.78 15.93
N SER A 111 -8.03 -1.57 15.58
CA SER A 111 -7.82 -0.48 16.53
C SER A 111 -9.08 0.34 16.85
N VAL A 112 -10.12 0.21 16.03
CA VAL A 112 -11.39 0.95 16.16
C VAL A 112 -12.30 0.26 17.18
N HIS A 113 -12.98 1.06 18.00
CA HIS A 113 -13.96 0.54 18.96
C HIS A 113 -15.12 -0.16 18.24
N ALA A 114 -15.64 -1.26 18.80
CA ALA A 114 -16.68 -2.09 18.18
C ALA A 114 -17.92 -1.30 17.70
N SER A 115 -18.32 -0.26 18.43
CA SER A 115 -19.45 0.61 18.04
C SER A 115 -19.24 1.39 16.74
N ASN A 116 -17.98 1.60 16.35
CA ASN A 116 -17.58 2.43 15.20
C ASN A 116 -17.10 1.58 14.03
N VAL A 117 -17.01 0.25 14.17
CA VAL A 117 -16.55 -0.66 13.12
C VAL A 117 -17.43 -0.55 11.88
N GLN A 118 -18.76 -0.53 12.04
CA GLN A 118 -19.67 -0.38 10.91
C GLN A 118 -19.48 0.94 10.16
N THR A 119 -19.22 2.03 10.89
CA THR A 119 -18.91 3.33 10.29
C THR A 119 -17.59 3.28 9.53
N PHE A 120 -16.56 2.63 10.08
CA PHE A 120 -15.29 2.43 9.40
C PHE A 120 -15.45 1.62 8.11
N GLU A 121 -16.16 0.50 8.14
CA GLU A 121 -16.45 -0.31 6.96
C GLU A 121 -17.15 0.52 5.87
N ASN A 122 -18.23 1.21 6.24
CA ASN A 122 -19.06 1.94 5.29
C ASN A 122 -18.37 3.17 4.69
N CYS A 123 -17.56 3.88 5.49
CA CYS A 123 -16.93 5.13 5.05
C CYS A 123 -15.54 4.92 4.46
N VAL A 124 -14.77 3.94 4.95
CA VAL A 124 -13.36 3.75 4.59
C VAL A 124 -13.16 2.52 3.73
N GLU A 125 -13.60 1.34 4.16
CA GLU A 125 -13.36 0.10 3.39
C GLU A 125 -14.07 0.13 2.04
N ILE A 126 -15.34 0.55 1.98
CA ILE A 126 -16.08 0.66 0.70
C ILE A 126 -15.40 1.65 -0.23
N CYS A 127 -14.99 2.82 0.29
CA CYS A 127 -14.34 3.86 -0.51
C CYS A 127 -13.02 3.35 -1.11
N VAL A 128 -12.17 2.73 -0.28
CA VAL A 128 -10.90 2.15 -0.72
C VAL A 128 -11.14 1.04 -1.74
N HIS A 129 -12.11 0.15 -1.51
CA HIS A 129 -12.43 -0.93 -2.42
C HIS A 129 -12.86 -0.41 -3.81
N HIS A 130 -13.65 0.65 -3.85
CA HIS A 130 -14.08 1.27 -5.10
C HIS A 130 -12.89 1.91 -5.84
N THR A 131 -12.03 2.65 -5.14
CA THR A 131 -10.82 3.23 -5.73
C THR A 131 -9.90 2.15 -6.29
N LEU A 132 -9.66 1.06 -5.54
CA LEU A 132 -8.84 -0.05 -6.01
C LEU A 132 -9.45 -0.77 -7.21
N SER A 133 -10.77 -0.99 -7.21
CA SER A 133 -11.46 -1.61 -8.35
C SER A 133 -11.27 -0.77 -9.61
N GLY A 134 -11.39 0.56 -9.50
CA GLY A 134 -11.12 1.48 -10.60
C GLY A 134 -9.68 1.37 -11.12
N LEU A 135 -8.69 1.32 -10.22
CA LEU A 135 -7.29 1.13 -10.61
C LEU A 135 -7.06 -0.19 -11.36
N CYS A 136 -7.56 -1.30 -10.83
CA CYS A 136 -7.43 -2.61 -11.49
C CYS A 136 -8.06 -2.61 -12.89
N THR A 137 -9.23 -1.99 -13.06
CA THR A 137 -9.86 -1.88 -14.39
C THR A 137 -9.00 -1.08 -15.38
N LEU A 138 -8.35 -0.02 -14.91
CA LEU A 138 -7.47 0.82 -15.74
C LEU A 138 -6.19 0.07 -16.12
N SER A 139 -5.56 -0.62 -15.16
CA SER A 139 -4.35 -1.42 -15.39
C SER A 139 -4.62 -2.58 -16.36
N ASN A 140 -5.76 -3.28 -16.22
CA ASN A 140 -6.15 -4.35 -17.14
C ASN A 140 -6.39 -3.81 -18.56
N LEU A 141 -7.02 -2.64 -18.68
CA LEU A 141 -7.25 -1.98 -19.97
C LEU A 141 -5.93 -1.54 -20.61
N ASN A 142 -5.00 -0.97 -19.84
CA ASN A 142 -3.66 -0.63 -20.33
C ASN A 142 -2.91 -1.89 -20.79
N SER A 143 -2.89 -2.95 -19.99
CA SER A 143 -2.26 -4.22 -20.38
C SER A 143 -2.87 -4.83 -21.64
N PHE A 144 -4.19 -4.69 -21.83
CA PHE A 144 -4.86 -5.12 -23.06
C PHE A 144 -4.41 -4.29 -24.27
N LEU A 145 -4.36 -2.96 -24.15
CA LEU A 145 -3.92 -2.05 -25.23
C LEU A 145 -2.46 -2.30 -25.64
N TYR A 146 -1.56 -2.55 -24.68
CA TYR A 146 -0.15 -2.83 -24.96
C TYR A 146 0.09 -4.21 -25.58
N THR A 147 -0.75 -5.20 -25.27
CA THR A 147 -0.63 -6.55 -25.86
C THR A 147 -1.28 -6.67 -27.24
N HIS A 148 -2.17 -5.74 -27.60
CA HIS A 148 -2.93 -5.74 -28.86
C HIS A 148 -2.81 -4.40 -29.62
N PRO A 149 -1.59 -3.91 -29.94
CA PRO A 149 -1.39 -2.59 -30.55
C PRO A 149 -2.03 -2.43 -31.94
N ASN A 150 -2.36 -3.53 -32.62
CA ASN A 150 -2.88 -3.53 -34.00
C ASN A 150 -4.41 -3.42 -34.12
N HIS A 151 -5.18 -3.41 -33.01
CA HIS A 151 -6.64 -3.31 -33.09
C HIS A 151 -7.19 -1.88 -33.24
N MET A 152 -6.33 -0.85 -33.15
CA MET A 152 -6.69 0.55 -33.37
C MET A 152 -6.46 1.03 -34.83
N GLN A 153 -6.21 0.12 -35.78
CA GLN A 153 -6.15 0.45 -37.22
C GLN A 153 -7.50 0.33 -37.94
N TYR A 154 -8.58 -0.04 -37.24
CA TYR A 154 -9.91 -0.22 -37.84
C TYR A 154 -11.04 0.50 -37.06
N LEU A 155 -10.73 1.70 -36.55
CA LEU A 155 -11.72 2.73 -36.18
C LEU A 155 -11.35 4.01 -36.94
#